data_AF-A0A7W9WIM1-F1
#
_entry.id   AF-A0A7W9WIM1-F1
#
_cell.length_a   1.000
_cell.length_b   1.000
_cell.length_c   1.000
_cell.angle_alpha   90.00
_cell.angle_beta   90.00
_cell.angle_gamma   90.00
#
_symmetry.space_group_name_H-M   'P 1'
#
loop_
_entity.id
_entity.type
_entity.pdbx_description
1 polymer ?
#
loop_
_entity_poly.entity_id
_entity_poly.type
_entity_poly.pdbx_seq_one_letter_code
_entity_poly.pdbx_strand_id
1 'polypeptide(L)'
;MADPEATERRRLALAAGVDTCKHVLTLTTAVVTLTISFAKDISADASASDLLWLRLSWLSHAVSVLAGVITLLALAGTTHEADENRSIYATNIRLPAAVQMIFFGLGVGFVVAFGALAV
;
A
#
# COMPACT_ATOMS: atom_id res chain seq x y z
N MET A 1 -20.54 -15.95 -26.82
CA MET A 1 -19.41 -16.80 -26.41
C MET A 1 -18.27 -15.84 -26.11
N ALA A 2 -17.89 -15.69 -24.84
CA ALA A 2 -16.80 -14.79 -24.47
C ALA A 2 -15.50 -15.25 -25.15
N ASP A 3 -14.71 -14.29 -25.65
CA ASP A 3 -13.38 -14.58 -26.21
C ASP A 3 -12.48 -15.18 -25.11
N PRO A 4 -11.99 -16.43 -25.27
CA PRO A 4 -11.15 -17.08 -24.27
C PRO A 4 -9.86 -16.28 -24.00
N GLU A 5 -9.30 -15.59 -25.00
CA GLU A 5 -8.13 -14.74 -24.79
C GLU A 5 -8.45 -13.53 -23.92
N ALA A 6 -9.61 -12.89 -24.12
CA ALA A 6 -10.03 -11.75 -23.32
C ALA A 6 -10.23 -12.12 -21.83
N THR A 7 -10.76 -13.32 -21.57
CA THR A 7 -10.93 -13.85 -20.22
C THR A 7 -9.58 -14.06 -19.53
N GLU A 8 -8.62 -14.66 -20.24
CA GLU A 8 -7.29 -14.90 -19.70
C GLU A 8 -6.52 -13.59 -19.42
N ARG A 9 -6.58 -12.62 -20.34
CA ARG A 9 -5.99 -11.28 -20.11
C ARG A 9 -6.54 -10.62 -18.84
N ARG A 10 -7.85 -10.74 -18.58
CA ARG A 10 -8.49 -10.20 -17.37
C ARG A 10 -8.01 -10.90 -16.10
N ARG A 11 -7.87 -12.23 -16.14
CA ARG A 11 -7.35 -13.04 -15.03
C ARG A 11 -5.93 -12.63 -14.66
N LEU A 12 -5.05 -12.46 -15.67
CA LEU A 12 -3.67 -12.02 -15.47
C LEU A 12 -3.60 -10.62 -14.86
N ALA A 13 -4.43 -9.67 -15.32
CA ALA A 13 -4.48 -8.32 -14.77
C ALA A 13 -4.95 -8.31 -13.29
N LEU A 14 -5.96 -9.11 -12.95
CA LEU A 14 -6.43 -9.26 -11.57
C LEU A 14 -5.35 -9.87 -10.67
N ALA A 15 -4.68 -10.93 -11.13
CA ALA A 15 -3.59 -11.56 -10.39
C ALA A 15 -2.44 -10.57 -10.14
N ALA A 16 -2.02 -9.83 -11.16
CA ALA A 16 -0.98 -8.81 -11.04
C ALA A 16 -1.35 -7.71 -10.04
N GLY A 17 -2.62 -7.27 -10.03
CA GLY A 17 -3.13 -6.29 -9.07
C GLY A 17 -3.10 -6.81 -7.62
N VAL A 18 -3.53 -8.06 -7.41
CA VAL A 18 -3.49 -8.73 -6.11
C VAL A 18 -2.05 -8.85 -5.60
N ASP A 19 -1.13 -9.32 -6.45
CA ASP A 19 0.27 -9.54 -6.07
C ASP A 19 0.98 -8.22 -5.77
N THR A 20 0.72 -7.19 -6.57
CA THR A 20 1.24 -5.84 -6.33
C THR A 20 0.78 -5.30 -4.98
N CYS A 21 -0.52 -5.42 -4.68
CA CYS A 21 -1.07 -4.97 -3.41
C CYS A 21 -0.46 -5.72 -2.22
N LYS A 22 -0.27 -7.04 -2.33
CA LYS A 22 0.38 -7.85 -1.30
C LYS A 22 1.84 -7.45 -1.10
N HIS A 23 2.60 -7.21 -2.16
CA HIS A 23 3.98 -6.74 -2.05
C HIS A 23 4.08 -5.42 -1.28
N VAL A 24 3.21 -4.44 -1.57
CA VAL A 24 3.18 -3.17 -0.84
C VAL A 24 2.84 -3.37 0.64
N LEU A 25 1.90 -4.26 0.98
CA LEU A 25 1.58 -4.60 2.36
C LEU A 25 2.76 -5.22 3.10
N THR A 26 3.46 -6.17 2.46
CA THR A 26 4.67 -6.80 3.02
C THR A 26 5.78 -5.77 3.26
N LEU A 27 6.08 -4.94 2.25
CA LEU A 27 7.10 -3.90 2.37
C LEU A 27 6.76 -2.89 3.46
N THR A 28 5.51 -2.42 3.49
CA THR A 28 5.03 -1.49 4.53
C THR A 28 5.19 -2.10 5.92
N THR A 29 4.81 -3.36 6.09
CA THR A 29 4.94 -4.08 7.37
C THR A 29 6.40 -4.20 7.79
N ALA A 30 7.30 -4.53 6.86
CA ALA A 30 8.74 -4.61 7.12
C ALA A 30 9.31 -3.25 7.58
N VAL A 31 9.01 -2.17 6.86
CA VAL A 31 9.47 -0.82 7.21
C VAL A 31 8.95 -0.38 8.57
N VAL A 32 7.65 -0.55 8.83
CA VAL A 32 7.03 -0.18 10.11
C VAL A 32 7.61 -1.01 11.26
N THR A 33 7.76 -2.33 11.06
CA THR A 33 8.34 -3.22 12.08
C THR A 33 9.76 -2.79 12.43
N LEU A 34 10.63 -2.59 11.42
CA LEU A 34 12.01 -2.16 11.65
C LEU A 34 12.08 -0.81 12.36
N THR A 35 11.34 0.18 11.88
CA THR A 35 11.37 1.54 12.46
C THR A 35 10.80 1.58 13.88
N ILE A 36 9.80 0.76 14.21
CA ILE A 36 9.32 0.63 15.59
C ILE A 36 10.31 -0.11 16.47
N SER A 37 10.91 -1.22 15.99
CA SER A 37 11.91 -1.99 16.74
C SER A 37 13.11 -1.15 17.15
N PHE A 38 13.58 -0.27 16.25
CA PHE A 38 14.70 0.64 16.53
C PHE A 38 14.24 2.03 16.96
N ALA A 39 12.95 2.25 17.25
CA ALA A 39 12.41 3.59 17.51
C ALA A 39 13.17 4.31 18.62
N LYS A 40 13.51 3.60 19.71
CA LYS A 40 14.26 4.19 20.84
C LYS A 40 15.67 4.59 20.41
N ASP A 41 16.35 3.72 19.69
CA ASP A 41 17.73 3.92 19.25
C ASP A 41 17.84 5.07 18.24
N ILE A 42 16.91 5.16 17.28
CA ILE A 42 16.92 6.23 16.27
C ILE A 42 16.37 7.57 16.79
N SER A 43 15.62 7.56 17.90
CA SER A 43 15.03 8.77 18.49
C SER A 43 15.88 9.44 19.56
N ALA A 44 16.96 8.80 20.02
CA ALA A 44 17.69 9.21 21.21
C ALA A 44 18.24 10.64 21.13
N ASP A 45 18.79 11.02 19.97
CA ASP A 45 19.41 12.33 19.73
C ASP A 45 18.60 13.20 18.73
N ALA A 46 17.43 12.71 18.29
CA ALA A 46 16.63 13.37 17.27
C ALA A 46 15.86 14.57 17.84
N SER A 47 15.82 15.67 17.09
CA SER A 47 15.04 16.84 17.49
C SER A 47 13.53 16.55 17.43
N ALA A 48 12.72 17.37 18.11
CA ALA A 48 11.26 17.24 18.07
C ALA A 48 10.69 17.37 16.65
N SER A 49 11.33 18.16 15.78
CA SER A 49 10.99 18.28 14.37
C SER A 49 11.33 17.03 13.57
N ASP A 50 12.42 16.32 13.89
CA ASP A 50 12.80 15.10 13.18
C ASP A 50 11.83 13.97 13.51
N LEU A 51 11.50 13.83 14.80
CA LEU A 51 10.51 12.86 15.27
C LEU A 51 9.12 13.06 14.65
N LEU A 52 8.79 14.27 14.20
CA LEU A 52 7.54 14.52 13.48
C LEU A 52 7.51 13.76 12.15
N TRP A 53 8.61 13.73 11.40
CA TRP A 53 8.70 12.97 10.14
C TRP A 53 8.51 11.48 10.37
N LEU A 54 9.13 10.93 11.41
CA LEU A 54 8.96 9.51 11.76
C LEU A 54 7.51 9.17 12.12
N ARG A 55 6.84 10.03 12.91
CA ARG A 55 5.41 9.84 13.26
C ARG A 55 4.50 9.95 12.04
N LEU A 56 4.73 10.93 11.17
CA LEU A 56 3.99 11.10 9.92
C LEU A 56 4.18 9.89 9.00
N SER A 57 5.39 9.31 8.97
CA SER A 57 5.66 8.07 8.24
C SER A 57 4.78 6.92 8.72
N TRP A 58 4.74 6.67 10.03
CA TRP A 58 3.92 5.59 10.59
C TRP A 58 2.44 5.76 10.31
N LEU A 59 1.92 6.99 10.48
CA LEU A 59 0.53 7.30 10.13
C LEU A 59 0.27 7.07 8.64
N SER A 60 1.20 7.49 7.78
CA SER A 60 1.07 7.31 6.33
C SER A 60 1.05 5.83 5.95
N HIS A 61 1.96 5.04 6.52
CA HIS A 61 2.00 3.59 6.33
C HIS A 61 0.76 2.87 6.87
N ALA A 62 0.18 3.32 7.99
CA ALA A 62 -1.07 2.77 8.50
C ALA A 62 -2.23 2.99 7.52
N VAL A 63 -2.36 4.20 6.97
CA VAL A 63 -3.37 4.50 5.93
C VAL A 63 -3.16 3.63 4.69
N SER A 64 -1.90 3.46 4.26
CA SER A 64 -1.55 2.58 3.14
C SER A 64 -2.03 1.14 3.37
N VAL A 65 -1.76 0.58 4.56
CA VAL A 65 -2.18 -0.79 4.90
C VAL A 65 -3.69 -0.95 4.84
N LEU A 66 -4.44 -0.04 5.47
CA LEU A 66 -5.91 -0.11 5.46
C LEU A 66 -6.47 -0.01 4.04
N ALA A 67 -5.95 0.93 3.23
CA ALA A 67 -6.35 1.07 1.84
C ALA A 67 -6.00 -0.18 1.00
N GLY A 68 -4.86 -0.83 1.27
CA GLY A 68 -4.48 -2.08 0.63
C GLY A 68 -5.39 -3.25 0.98
N VAL A 69 -5.78 -3.39 2.26
CA VAL A 69 -6.76 -4.41 2.67
C VAL A 69 -8.11 -4.19 1.98
N ILE A 70 -8.59 -2.94 1.91
CA ILE A 70 -9.82 -2.59 1.19
C ILE A 70 -9.69 -2.94 -0.30
N THR A 71 -8.55 -2.64 -0.92
CA THR A 71 -8.27 -2.98 -2.32
C THR A 71 -8.34 -4.49 -2.57
N LEU A 72 -7.72 -5.30 -1.72
CA LEU A 72 -7.78 -6.76 -1.82
C LEU A 72 -9.21 -7.28 -1.67
N LEU A 73 -10.01 -6.71 -0.75
CA LEU A 73 -11.40 -7.10 -0.57
C LEU A 73 -12.24 -6.73 -1.80
N ALA A 74 -12.02 -5.56 -2.39
CA ALA A 74 -12.67 -5.13 -3.63
C ALA A 74 -12.31 -6.04 -4.81
N LEU A 75 -11.02 -6.39 -4.96
CA LEU A 75 -10.54 -7.33 -5.98
C LEU A 75 -11.15 -8.73 -5.81
N ALA A 76 -11.22 -9.24 -4.58
CA ALA A 76 -11.89 -10.51 -4.29
C ALA A 76 -13.38 -10.47 -4.69
N GLY A 77 -14.08 -9.37 -4.39
CA GLY A 77 -15.46 -9.16 -4.83
C GLY A 77 -15.63 -9.17 -6.35
N THR A 78 -14.65 -8.68 -7.11
CA THR A 78 -14.69 -8.74 -8.59
C THR A 78 -14.50 -10.14 -9.17
N THR A 79 -13.92 -11.07 -8.41
CA THR A 79 -13.76 -12.47 -8.85
C THR A 79 -14.99 -13.34 -8.60
N HIS A 80 -15.91 -12.92 -7.71
CA HIS A 80 -17.08 -13.72 -7.32
C HIS A 80 -18.31 -13.46 -8.21
N GLU A 81 -18.49 -12.25 -8.71
CA GLU A 81 -19.65 -11.91 -9.53
C GLU A 81 -19.48 -12.34 -10.99
N ALA A 82 -20.47 -13.04 -11.55
CA ALA A 82 -20.53 -13.48 -12.95
C ALA A 82 -20.77 -12.31 -13.94
N ASP A 83 -20.72 -11.06 -13.47
CA ASP A 83 -20.95 -9.88 -14.28
C ASP A 83 -19.68 -9.54 -15.10
N GLU A 84 -19.73 -9.86 -16.39
CA GLU A 84 -18.68 -9.54 -17.34
C GLU A 84 -18.35 -8.03 -17.38
N ASN A 85 -19.27 -7.16 -16.96
CA ASN A 85 -19.11 -5.70 -17.05
C ASN A 85 -18.30 -5.07 -15.90
N ARG A 86 -17.96 -5.82 -14.83
CA ARG A 86 -17.21 -5.25 -13.69
C ARG A 86 -15.73 -5.08 -14.00
N SER A 87 -15.37 -3.89 -14.46
CA SER A 87 -13.98 -3.54 -14.79
C SER A 87 -13.06 -3.52 -13.57
N ILE A 88 -11.81 -3.97 -13.74
CA ILE A 88 -10.72 -3.77 -12.76
C ILE A 88 -10.43 -2.29 -12.50
N TYR A 89 -10.87 -1.42 -13.40
CA TYR A 89 -10.77 0.04 -13.29
C TYR A 89 -11.95 0.66 -12.54
N ALA A 90 -12.84 -0.16 -11.95
CA ALA A 90 -13.92 0.34 -11.12
C ALA A 90 -13.37 1.24 -10.00
N THR A 91 -14.07 2.33 -9.73
CA THR A 91 -13.68 3.32 -8.72
C THR A 91 -13.46 2.70 -7.34
N ASN A 92 -14.22 1.65 -7.00
CA ASN A 92 -14.07 0.88 -5.75
C ASN A 92 -12.70 0.16 -5.63
N ILE A 93 -12.05 -0.19 -6.73
CA ILE A 93 -10.69 -0.76 -6.71
C ILE A 93 -9.66 0.36 -6.86
N ARG A 94 -9.87 1.23 -7.85
CA ARG A 94 -8.89 2.24 -8.25
C ARG A 94 -8.63 3.27 -7.16
N LEU A 95 -9.65 3.73 -6.45
CA LEU A 95 -9.49 4.76 -5.42
C LEU A 95 -8.70 4.21 -4.21
N PRO A 96 -9.09 3.07 -3.58
CA PRO A 96 -8.29 2.48 -2.50
C PRO A 96 -6.87 2.12 -2.93
N ALA A 97 -6.67 1.57 -4.14
CA ALA A 97 -5.35 1.24 -4.65
C ALA A 97 -4.46 2.49 -4.82
N ALA A 98 -5.03 3.60 -5.32
CA ALA A 98 -4.31 4.85 -5.45
C ALA A 98 -3.94 5.44 -4.08
N VAL A 99 -4.86 5.40 -3.12
CA VAL A 99 -4.61 5.83 -1.73
C VAL A 99 -3.47 5.00 -1.14
N GLN A 100 -3.50 3.67 -1.29
CA GLN A 100 -2.43 2.79 -0.82
C GLN A 100 -1.06 3.21 -1.38
N MET A 101 -0.97 3.40 -2.71
CA MET A 101 0.29 3.74 -3.36
C MET A 101 0.84 5.10 -2.95
N ILE A 102 -0.04 6.12 -2.88
CA ILE A 102 0.36 7.48 -2.48
C ILE A 102 0.87 7.47 -1.04
N PHE A 103 0.12 6.87 -0.13
CA PHE A 103 0.47 6.84 1.29
C PHE A 103 1.67 5.92 1.59
N PHE A 104 1.88 4.85 0.82
CA PHE A 104 3.12 4.08 0.87
C PHE A 104 4.31 4.95 0.48
N GLY A 105 4.23 5.64 -0.67
CA GLY A 105 5.31 6.51 -1.15
C GLY A 105 5.62 7.66 -0.19
N LEU A 106 4.58 8.32 0.34
CA LEU A 106 4.73 9.35 1.38
C LEU A 106 5.38 8.79 2.64
N GLY A 107 4.95 7.60 3.10
CA GLY A 107 5.51 6.94 4.28
C GLY A 107 7.01 6.67 4.13
N VAL A 108 7.41 6.10 2.98
CA VAL A 108 8.83 5.89 2.63
C VAL A 108 9.58 7.23 2.59
N GLY A 109 9.01 8.23 1.91
CA GLY A 109 9.62 9.57 1.82
C GLY A 109 9.85 10.20 3.19
N PHE A 110 8.91 10.05 4.11
CA PHE A 110 9.04 10.55 5.48
C PHE A 110 10.09 9.77 6.30
N VAL A 111 10.21 8.44 6.15
CA VAL A 111 11.32 7.68 6.78
C VAL A 111 12.67 8.16 6.26
N VAL A 112 12.80 8.34 4.95
CA VAL A 112 14.05 8.79 4.33
C VAL A 112 14.40 10.21 4.77
N ALA A 113 13.42 11.12 4.80
CA ALA A 113 13.62 12.48 5.28
C ALA A 113 14.06 12.50 6.75
N PHE A 114 13.43 11.69 7.62
CA PHE A 114 13.87 11.52 8.99
C PHE A 114 15.33 11.05 9.06
N GLY A 115 15.69 10.00 8.33
CA GLY A 115 17.06 9.48 8.33
C GLY A 115 18.11 10.46 7.79
N ALA A 116 17.74 11.34 6.85
CA ALA A 116 18.64 12.35 6.30
C ALA A 116 18.82 13.57 7.22
N LEU A 117 17.83 13.90 8.05
CA LEU A 117 17.85 15.06 8.95
C LEU A 117 18.35 14.72 10.35
N ALA A 118 18.17 13.48 10.81
CA ALA A 118 18.58 13.02 12.13
C ALA A 118 20.05 12.53 12.21
N VAL A 119 20.75 12.46 11.07
CA VAL A 119 22.18 12.10 10.97
C VAL A 119 23.06 13.33 11.07
#